data_AF-A0A3D5A401-F1
#
_entry.id   AF-A0A3D5A401-F1
#
_cell.length_a   1.000
_cell.length_b   1.000
_cell.length_c   1.000
_cell.angle_alpha   90.00
_cell.angle_beta   90.00
_cell.angle_gamma   90.00
#
_symmetry.space_group_name_H-M   'P 1'
#
loop_
_entity.id
_entity.type
_entity.pdbx_description
1 polymer ?
#
loop_
_entity_poly.entity_id
_entity_poly.type
_entity_poly.pdbx_seq_one_letter_code
_entity_poly.pdbx_strand_id
1 'polypeptide(L)'
;MARMRRLLGIGLIGVFTIVAAILGSCHSGDHGTGVLTAAVGLRGDLDGDGSPSVGDAIAILRIVVGFDAANPAADADADGSTSVNDAIAVLRCVVGLAEWPLGEYTLPPTRTIGPGVVTEPILIVDAEERVACLGDTIIQCDTATIAGELYSSSPTSTGTDAGSITIQAQGDVVLTGAVQAGSGSDGDLSTNSGQGGDGGSVTINSANGDITIGVEVQGSADAPDPYLGAGDAGVGADDLTTAVPGAGGQGGSISVSCPNGLLTIHRGPGLMHIGNGGDGGTGHVPVDCDVEQSDLPAHGPDGGDAGLLNMECDEFTGLEQQDGAIVIDPPEMLTGGNGGDGGGLWVCVEVGAPFDESEMSAAVGTCAQSAGSATARGLADVAQGDEVSWLSGGGGGDATCPGAPGNGGDFRLVHQYPAYTGSDRRGYIGEKGGDLRFGSIVTRSGERRPAIYPKDLYTGGKGGDVSIGGWFVGSFPASCTDGRPGGSARAVGGLGGRVIEDGLPAVWLTRMNIVGGAGGNASAQAGYGQWGGDCCGTTPGPGGQGANAGNVALATGGNGG
;
A
#
# COMPACT_ATOMS: atom_id res chain seq x y z
N MET A 1 49.13 -19.42 -15.79
CA MET A 1 48.74 -18.46 -14.72
C MET A 1 47.89 -17.27 -15.21
N ALA A 2 48.06 -16.74 -16.43
CA ALA A 2 47.28 -15.58 -16.90
C ALA A 2 45.78 -15.88 -17.23
N ARG A 3 45.44 -17.11 -17.66
CA ARG A 3 44.03 -17.50 -17.94
C ARG A 3 43.17 -17.69 -16.69
N MET A 4 43.76 -18.11 -15.57
CA MET A 4 43.02 -18.32 -14.30
C MET A 4 42.64 -17.00 -13.62
N ARG A 5 43.43 -15.93 -13.83
CA ARG A 5 43.11 -14.57 -13.34
C ARG A 5 41.94 -13.91 -14.09
N ARG A 6 41.69 -14.28 -15.36
CA ARG A 6 40.56 -13.72 -16.13
C ARG A 6 39.23 -14.38 -15.77
N LEU A 7 39.22 -15.67 -15.44
CA LEU A 7 38.02 -16.37 -14.99
C LEU A 7 37.61 -15.96 -13.56
N LEU A 8 38.58 -15.69 -12.67
CA LEU A 8 38.28 -15.17 -11.33
C LEU A 8 37.71 -13.74 -11.36
N GLY A 9 38.19 -12.89 -12.27
CA GLY A 9 37.71 -11.50 -12.40
C GLY A 9 36.30 -11.38 -12.97
N ILE A 10 35.91 -12.27 -13.91
CA ILE A 10 34.56 -12.29 -14.48
C ILE A 10 33.55 -12.89 -13.49
N GLY A 11 33.96 -13.90 -12.71
CA GLY A 11 33.14 -14.46 -11.63
C GLY A 11 32.85 -13.47 -10.49
N LEU A 12 33.85 -12.65 -10.10
CA LEU A 12 33.68 -11.69 -9.01
C LEU A 12 32.78 -10.50 -9.40
N ILE A 13 32.83 -10.05 -10.66
CA ILE A 13 31.96 -8.98 -11.17
C ILE A 13 30.52 -9.47 -11.29
N GLY A 14 30.31 -10.70 -11.80
CA GLY A 14 28.98 -11.30 -11.91
C GLY A 14 28.27 -11.46 -10.55
N VAL A 15 29.00 -11.88 -9.52
CA VAL A 15 28.45 -12.02 -8.16
C VAL A 15 28.15 -10.66 -7.52
N PHE A 16 28.96 -9.62 -7.76
CA PHE A 16 28.69 -8.27 -7.25
C PHE A 16 27.46 -7.61 -7.91
N THR A 17 27.21 -7.84 -9.20
CA THR A 17 25.99 -7.36 -9.86
C THR A 17 24.72 -8.07 -9.41
N ILE A 18 24.81 -9.37 -9.08
CA ILE A 18 23.66 -10.14 -8.57
C ILE A 18 23.34 -9.72 -7.12
N VAL A 19 24.35 -9.44 -6.30
CA VAL A 19 24.14 -8.93 -4.93
C VAL A 19 23.62 -7.49 -4.92
N ALA A 20 24.01 -6.65 -5.89
CA ALA A 20 23.44 -5.30 -6.06
C ALA A 20 21.99 -5.30 -6.58
N ALA A 21 21.58 -6.31 -7.37
CA ALA A 21 20.20 -6.47 -7.83
C ALA A 21 19.26 -7.02 -6.73
N ILE A 22 19.78 -7.72 -5.72
CA ILE A 22 19.00 -8.28 -4.60
C ILE A 22 18.96 -7.31 -3.41
N LEU A 23 19.94 -6.41 -3.26
CA LEU A 23 19.99 -5.39 -2.19
C LEU A 23 19.57 -3.98 -2.65
N GLY A 24 19.24 -3.80 -3.94
CA GLY A 24 18.84 -2.51 -4.51
C GLY A 24 17.33 -2.24 -4.53
N SER A 25 16.50 -3.19 -4.11
CA SER A 25 15.05 -3.01 -3.96
C SER A 25 14.67 -2.47 -2.59
N CYS A 26 15.32 -1.37 -2.19
CA CYS A 26 14.84 -0.51 -1.10
C CYS A 26 13.72 0.36 -1.67
N HIS A 27 12.49 -0.15 -1.70
CA HIS A 27 11.29 0.62 -2.03
C HIS A 27 10.79 1.27 -0.74
N SER A 28 11.45 2.33 -0.30
CA SER A 28 10.76 3.33 0.50
C SER A 28 9.81 4.03 -0.46
N GLY A 29 8.52 3.77 -0.33
CA GLY A 29 7.50 4.62 -0.93
C GLY A 29 7.72 6.02 -0.37
N ASP A 30 8.35 6.88 -1.17
CA ASP A 30 8.15 8.30 -0.98
C ASP A 30 6.65 8.53 -1.17
N HIS A 31 5.96 8.98 -0.12
CA HIS A 31 4.59 9.47 -0.23
C HIS A 31 4.52 10.72 -1.16
N GLY A 32 5.65 11.16 -1.71
CA GLY A 32 5.77 12.13 -2.79
C GLY A 32 5.66 11.54 -4.19
N THR A 33 4.51 10.97 -4.56
CA THR A 33 4.02 11.13 -5.96
C THR A 33 3.27 12.47 -6.12
N GLY A 34 3.48 13.40 -5.18
CA GLY A 34 3.08 14.79 -5.30
C GLY A 34 3.47 15.29 -6.68
N VAL A 35 2.44 15.57 -7.47
CA VAL A 35 2.50 16.24 -8.77
C VAL A 35 3.57 17.33 -8.69
N LEU A 36 4.49 17.37 -9.66
CA LEU A 36 5.27 18.59 -9.91
C LEU A 36 4.25 19.63 -10.39
N THR A 37 3.56 20.26 -9.44
CA THR A 37 2.55 21.28 -9.70
C THR A 37 3.30 22.45 -10.31
N ALA A 38 2.87 23.03 -11.42
CA ALA A 38 3.45 24.29 -11.88
C ALA A 38 3.12 25.49 -10.96
N ALA A 39 2.40 25.25 -9.86
CA ALA A 39 2.00 26.24 -8.88
C ALA A 39 2.84 26.17 -7.59
N VAL A 40 4.15 26.30 -7.76
CA VAL A 40 5.13 26.28 -6.66
C VAL A 40 5.60 27.68 -6.33
N GLY A 41 5.64 28.03 -5.04
CA GLY A 41 6.33 29.21 -4.53
C GLY A 41 7.71 28.85 -3.98
N LEU A 42 8.64 29.82 -3.98
CA LEU A 42 9.95 29.62 -3.38
C LEU A 42 9.87 29.78 -1.86
N ARG A 43 10.43 28.82 -1.12
CA ARG A 43 10.54 28.91 0.34
C ARG A 43 11.43 30.08 0.73
N GLY A 44 10.92 30.93 1.61
CA GLY A 44 11.60 32.13 2.07
C GLY A 44 11.50 33.34 1.14
N ASP A 45 10.73 33.27 0.05
CA ASP A 45 10.41 34.40 -0.84
C ASP A 45 9.03 34.95 -0.49
N LEU A 46 8.97 36.01 0.31
CA LEU A 46 7.73 36.53 0.89
C LEU A 46 7.12 37.67 0.06
N ASP A 47 7.90 38.29 -0.83
CA ASP A 47 7.42 39.32 -1.76
C ASP A 47 7.27 38.84 -3.21
N GLY A 48 7.70 37.61 -3.52
CA GLY A 48 7.49 36.92 -4.79
C GLY A 48 8.38 37.44 -5.91
N ASP A 49 9.52 38.06 -5.58
CA ASP A 49 10.45 38.63 -6.57
C ASP A 49 11.46 37.59 -7.12
N GLY A 50 11.44 36.36 -6.58
CA GLY A 50 12.28 35.24 -7.00
C GLY A 50 13.68 35.23 -6.38
N SER A 51 14.02 36.21 -5.53
CA SER A 51 15.36 36.39 -4.95
C SER A 51 15.32 36.41 -3.42
N PRO A 52 16.35 35.88 -2.73
CA PRO A 52 16.41 36.02 -1.29
C PRO A 52 16.76 37.47 -0.92
N SER A 53 15.98 38.08 -0.04
CA SER A 53 16.25 39.43 0.45
C SER A 53 16.21 39.54 1.98
N VAL A 54 16.76 40.65 2.50
CA VAL A 54 16.56 41.02 3.92
C VAL A 54 15.08 41.36 4.18
N GLY A 55 14.35 41.79 3.15
CA GLY A 55 12.92 42.05 3.21
C GLY A 55 12.13 40.81 3.59
N ASP A 56 12.46 39.67 2.99
CA ASP A 56 11.81 38.40 3.27
C ASP A 56 12.08 37.91 4.68
N ALA A 57 13.34 37.97 5.12
CA ALA A 57 13.71 37.61 6.49
C ALA A 57 12.98 38.47 7.53
N ILE A 58 12.78 39.77 7.25
CA ILE A 58 11.99 40.66 8.13
C ILE A 58 10.51 40.26 8.11
N ALA A 59 9.94 39.92 6.95
CA ALA A 59 8.57 39.47 6.84
C ALA A 59 8.33 38.18 7.65
N ILE A 60 9.23 37.20 7.56
CA ILE A 60 9.21 35.99 8.39
C ILE A 60 9.22 36.36 9.88
N LEU A 61 10.14 37.23 10.32
CA LEU A 61 10.21 37.65 11.73
C LEU A 61 8.93 38.35 12.19
N ARG A 62 8.23 39.08 11.32
CA ARG A 62 6.93 39.69 11.63
C ARG A 62 5.85 38.63 11.84
N ILE A 63 5.86 37.53 11.08
CA ILE A 63 4.97 36.38 11.29
C ILE A 63 5.30 35.71 12.63
N VAL A 64 6.58 35.45 12.92
CA VAL A 64 7.04 34.83 14.17
C VAL A 64 6.57 35.59 15.42
N VAL A 65 6.57 36.93 15.37
CA VAL A 65 6.11 37.77 16.49
C VAL A 65 4.60 38.07 16.46
N GLY A 66 3.85 37.49 15.52
CA GLY A 66 2.40 37.64 15.40
C GLY A 66 1.94 39.01 14.89
N PHE A 67 2.80 39.76 14.20
CA PHE A 67 2.43 41.02 13.54
C PHE A 67 1.78 40.80 12.18
N ASP A 68 2.18 39.74 11.47
CA ASP A 68 1.60 39.35 10.19
C ASP A 68 0.96 37.95 10.29
N ALA A 69 0.03 37.67 9.38
CA ALA A 69 -0.63 36.36 9.30
C ALA A 69 0.35 35.27 8.84
N ALA A 70 0.06 34.02 9.20
CA ALA A 70 0.84 32.88 8.74
C ALA A 70 0.91 32.85 7.20
N ASN A 71 2.10 32.60 6.67
CA ASN A 71 2.36 32.45 5.26
C ASN A 71 3.17 31.16 5.06
N PRO A 72 2.72 30.20 4.21
CA PRO A 72 3.46 28.98 3.94
C PRO A 72 4.89 29.19 3.43
N ALA A 73 5.17 30.29 2.71
CA ALA A 73 6.52 30.64 2.27
C ALA A 73 7.48 30.90 3.44
N ALA A 74 6.97 31.17 4.64
CA ALA A 74 7.77 31.53 5.80
C ALA A 74 8.38 30.34 6.56
N ASP A 75 7.95 29.11 6.25
CA ASP A 75 8.62 27.86 6.67
C ASP A 75 9.74 27.58 5.65
N ALA A 76 10.84 28.31 5.78
CA ALA A 76 11.94 28.33 4.82
C ALA A 76 12.87 27.13 4.96
N ASP A 77 12.96 26.50 6.14
CA ASP A 77 13.75 25.28 6.36
C ASP A 77 12.95 23.98 6.28
N ALA A 78 11.64 24.08 6.04
CA ALA A 78 10.71 22.97 5.83
C ALA A 78 10.57 22.06 7.06
N ASP A 79 10.75 22.60 8.27
CA ASP A 79 10.49 21.87 9.52
C ASP A 79 9.00 21.82 9.91
N GLY A 80 8.15 22.49 9.12
CA GLY A 80 6.70 22.54 9.31
C GLY A 80 6.26 23.65 10.27
N SER A 81 7.16 24.53 10.70
CA SER A 81 6.87 25.63 11.60
C SER A 81 7.56 26.92 11.20
N THR A 82 6.83 28.05 11.22
CA THR A 82 7.46 29.36 11.00
C THR A 82 8.16 29.84 12.28
N SER A 83 9.48 29.96 12.22
CA SER A 83 10.35 30.26 13.34
C SER A 83 11.46 31.28 12.98
N VAL A 84 12.32 31.58 13.95
CA VAL A 84 13.51 32.41 13.70
C VAL A 84 14.53 31.68 12.82
N ASN A 85 14.54 30.34 12.82
CA ASN A 85 15.47 29.56 12.00
C ASN A 85 15.21 29.77 10.51
N ASP A 86 13.96 29.97 10.11
CA ASP A 86 13.56 30.26 8.74
C ASP A 86 14.12 31.60 8.25
N ALA A 87 14.00 32.64 9.08
CA ALA A 87 14.59 33.94 8.78
C ALA A 87 16.13 33.85 8.67
N ILE A 88 16.76 33.01 9.50
CA ILE A 88 18.20 32.75 9.42
C ILE A 88 18.55 31.99 8.13
N ALA A 89 17.75 31.01 7.71
CA ALA A 89 17.96 30.27 6.48
C ALA A 89 17.98 31.22 5.28
N VAL A 90 17.01 32.13 5.17
CA VAL A 90 16.96 33.17 4.13
C VAL A 90 18.18 34.09 4.20
N LEU A 91 18.53 34.59 5.40
CA LEU A 91 19.69 35.48 5.56
C LEU A 91 21.00 34.81 5.16
N ARG A 92 21.15 33.49 5.37
CA ARG A 92 22.32 32.73 4.91
C ARG A 92 22.42 32.74 3.39
N CYS A 93 21.32 32.65 2.66
CA CYS A 93 21.30 32.79 1.19
C CYS A 93 21.67 34.22 0.76
N VAL A 94 21.09 35.24 1.41
CA VAL A 94 21.39 36.66 1.13
C VAL A 94 22.89 36.97 1.22
N VAL A 95 23.59 36.37 2.19
CA VAL A 95 25.04 36.60 2.39
C VAL A 95 25.95 35.56 1.70
N GLY A 96 25.39 34.63 0.92
CA GLY A 96 26.14 33.61 0.18
C GLY A 96 26.73 32.49 1.04
N LEU A 97 26.14 32.20 2.20
CA LEU A 97 26.50 31.08 3.10
C LEU A 97 25.64 29.83 2.90
N ALA A 98 24.62 29.91 2.04
CA ALA A 98 23.78 28.81 1.58
C ALA A 98 23.36 29.05 0.13
N GLU A 99 22.96 27.99 -0.57
CA GLU A 99 22.46 28.06 -1.94
C GLU A 99 20.98 28.50 -1.95
N TRP A 100 20.59 29.19 -3.03
CA TRP A 100 19.22 29.59 -3.32
C TRP A 100 18.76 28.91 -4.62
N PRO A 101 17.52 28.43 -4.72
CA PRO A 101 16.42 28.50 -3.74
C PRO A 101 16.61 27.56 -2.53
N LEU A 102 15.99 27.91 -1.39
CA LEU A 102 15.98 27.07 -0.17
C LEU A 102 15.07 25.84 -0.30
N GLY A 103 14.21 25.85 -1.31
CA GLY A 103 13.22 24.84 -1.55
C GLY A 103 11.95 25.48 -2.09
N GLU A 104 10.93 24.66 -2.15
CA GLU A 104 9.69 24.93 -2.86
C GLU A 104 8.50 24.58 -1.95
N TYR A 105 7.39 25.30 -2.09
CA TYR A 105 6.15 25.02 -1.36
C TYR A 105 4.94 25.16 -2.29
N THR A 106 3.88 24.41 -2.00
CA THR A 106 2.64 24.44 -2.78
C THR A 106 1.83 25.70 -2.47
N LEU A 107 1.49 26.48 -3.50
CA LEU A 107 0.65 27.67 -3.33
C LEU A 107 -0.75 27.31 -2.80
N PRO A 108 -1.41 28.15 -1.99
CA PRO A 108 -2.79 27.90 -1.56
C PRO A 108 -3.78 27.87 -2.75
N PRO A 109 -4.96 27.26 -2.61
CA PRO A 109 -5.96 27.27 -3.67
C PRO A 109 -6.42 28.70 -3.98
N THR A 110 -6.58 29.00 -5.27
CA THR A 110 -7.13 30.27 -5.76
C THR A 110 -8.64 30.36 -5.51
N ARG A 111 -9.34 29.22 -5.55
CA ARG A 111 -10.75 29.09 -5.15
C ARG A 111 -11.11 27.68 -4.71
N THR A 112 -12.32 27.52 -4.17
CA THR A 112 -12.86 26.22 -3.74
C THR A 112 -14.20 25.90 -4.41
N ILE A 113 -14.50 24.61 -4.59
CA ILE A 113 -15.77 24.06 -5.09
C ILE A 113 -16.24 22.94 -4.15
N GLY A 114 -17.55 22.78 -3.95
CA GLY A 114 -18.12 21.69 -3.14
C GLY A 114 -18.21 22.00 -1.63
N PRO A 115 -18.57 21.02 -0.78
CA PRO A 115 -18.90 19.63 -1.11
C PRO A 115 -20.25 19.45 -1.81
N GLY A 116 -20.47 18.26 -2.38
CA GLY A 116 -21.72 17.85 -3.00
C GLY A 116 -21.84 18.26 -4.47
N VAL A 117 -23.08 18.40 -4.94
CA VAL A 117 -23.35 18.76 -6.34
C VAL A 117 -23.26 20.27 -6.54
N VAL A 118 -22.40 20.69 -7.46
CA VAL A 118 -22.23 22.09 -7.86
C VAL A 118 -22.48 22.21 -9.35
N THR A 119 -23.25 23.22 -9.77
CA THR A 119 -23.49 23.52 -11.18
C THR A 119 -22.59 24.67 -11.62
N GLU A 120 -21.63 24.38 -12.49
CA GLU A 120 -20.79 25.36 -13.19
C GLU A 120 -21.03 25.18 -14.70
N PRO A 121 -21.92 25.96 -15.35
CA PRO A 121 -22.29 25.73 -16.75
C PRO A 121 -21.09 25.63 -17.69
N ILE A 122 -20.00 26.35 -17.40
CA ILE A 122 -18.72 26.15 -18.05
C ILE A 122 -17.68 26.05 -16.93
N LEU A 123 -17.05 24.89 -16.78
CA LEU A 123 -15.93 24.71 -15.86
C LEU A 123 -14.66 25.12 -16.58
N ILE A 124 -13.99 26.16 -16.08
CA ILE A 124 -12.67 26.57 -16.52
C ILE A 124 -11.75 26.56 -15.30
N VAL A 125 -10.60 25.91 -15.45
CA VAL A 125 -9.47 25.98 -14.53
C VAL A 125 -8.27 26.44 -15.35
N ASP A 126 -7.93 27.72 -15.28
CA ASP A 126 -6.84 28.30 -16.06
C ASP A 126 -5.47 27.76 -15.62
N ALA A 127 -4.43 27.87 -16.45
CA ALA A 127 -3.10 27.27 -16.20
C ALA A 127 -2.48 27.62 -14.83
N GLU A 128 -2.69 28.85 -14.36
CA GLU A 128 -2.19 29.36 -13.08
C GLU A 128 -3.18 29.13 -11.91
N GLU A 129 -4.34 28.52 -12.18
CA GLU A 129 -5.41 28.35 -11.21
C GLU A 129 -5.26 27.03 -10.43
N ARG A 130 -5.43 27.10 -9.11
CA ARG A 130 -5.54 25.92 -8.23
C ARG A 130 -6.91 25.87 -7.57
N VAL A 131 -7.75 24.94 -7.98
CA VAL A 131 -9.12 24.80 -7.48
C VAL A 131 -9.21 23.61 -6.54
N ALA A 132 -9.54 23.88 -5.28
CA ALA A 132 -9.75 22.83 -4.29
C ALA A 132 -11.22 22.38 -4.23
N CYS A 133 -11.47 21.10 -4.52
CA CYS A 133 -12.71 20.40 -4.21
C CYS A 133 -12.77 20.07 -2.72
N LEU A 134 -13.84 20.48 -2.05
CA LEU A 134 -14.06 20.19 -0.63
C LEU A 134 -14.79 18.86 -0.51
N GLY A 135 -14.13 17.81 0.00
CA GLY A 135 -14.72 16.47 0.12
C GLY A 135 -15.22 15.93 -1.23
N ASP A 136 -16.24 15.07 -1.19
CA ASP A 136 -16.86 14.54 -2.40
C ASP A 136 -17.57 15.65 -3.18
N THR A 137 -17.13 15.88 -4.42
CA THR A 137 -17.61 16.97 -5.27
C THR A 137 -18.07 16.45 -6.63
N ILE A 138 -19.30 16.81 -7.02
CA ILE A 138 -19.87 16.52 -8.33
C ILE A 138 -20.08 17.84 -9.06
N ILE A 139 -19.30 18.09 -10.11
CA ILE A 139 -19.36 19.30 -10.93
C ILE A 139 -20.21 19.02 -12.17
N GLN A 140 -21.40 19.62 -12.22
CA GLN A 140 -22.28 19.57 -13.39
C GLN A 140 -22.01 20.77 -14.29
N CYS A 141 -21.62 20.50 -15.53
CA CYS A 141 -21.25 21.51 -16.51
C CYS A 141 -21.77 21.18 -17.91
N ASP A 142 -21.84 22.19 -18.79
CA ASP A 142 -22.04 21.95 -20.22
C ASP A 142 -20.71 21.51 -20.84
N THR A 143 -19.61 22.17 -20.52
CA THR A 143 -18.24 21.82 -20.97
C THR A 143 -17.22 22.07 -19.86
N ALA A 144 -16.06 21.41 -19.95
CA ALA A 144 -14.97 21.58 -19.00
C ALA A 144 -13.62 21.77 -19.71
N THR A 145 -12.82 22.73 -19.26
CA THR A 145 -11.43 22.93 -19.68
C THR A 145 -10.55 23.12 -18.45
N ILE A 146 -9.61 22.20 -18.25
CA ILE A 146 -8.75 22.14 -17.07
C ILE A 146 -7.31 22.23 -17.55
N ALA A 147 -6.74 23.43 -17.50
CA ALA A 147 -5.35 23.73 -17.82
C ALA A 147 -4.48 23.89 -16.56
N GLY A 148 -5.07 24.32 -15.44
CA GLY A 148 -4.42 24.36 -14.12
C GLY A 148 -4.66 23.10 -13.31
N GLU A 149 -4.83 23.27 -12.00
CA GLU A 149 -4.99 22.17 -11.05
C GLU A 149 -6.40 22.13 -10.43
N LEU A 150 -7.06 20.99 -10.52
CA LEU A 150 -8.33 20.70 -9.83
C LEU A 150 -8.09 19.53 -8.87
N TYR A 151 -8.10 19.78 -7.57
CA TYR A 151 -7.68 18.76 -6.60
C TYR A 151 -8.61 18.65 -5.40
N SER A 152 -8.68 17.48 -4.78
CA SER A 152 -9.31 17.28 -3.47
C SER A 152 -8.23 17.07 -2.44
N SER A 153 -8.34 17.73 -1.28
CA SER A 153 -7.32 17.65 -0.24
C SER A 153 -7.43 16.32 0.51
N SER A 154 -6.29 15.73 0.84
CA SER A 154 -6.24 14.60 1.78
C SER A 154 -6.73 15.05 3.17
N PRO A 155 -7.50 14.22 3.88
CA PRO A 155 -7.97 14.54 5.21
C PRO A 155 -6.79 14.53 6.20
N THR A 156 -6.87 15.38 7.22
CA THR A 156 -5.86 15.46 8.29
C THR A 156 -6.20 14.62 9.52
N SER A 157 -7.42 14.08 9.57
CA SER A 157 -7.89 13.24 10.67
C SER A 157 -7.63 11.78 10.33
N THR A 158 -6.97 11.04 11.21
CA THR A 158 -6.57 9.64 11.02
C THR A 158 -7.74 8.72 10.64
N GLY A 159 -7.49 7.78 9.73
CA GLY A 159 -8.45 6.78 9.25
C GLY A 159 -9.65 7.36 8.50
N THR A 160 -9.56 8.60 8.04
CA THR A 160 -10.61 9.28 7.29
C THR A 160 -10.40 9.09 5.80
N ASP A 161 -11.51 8.79 5.11
CA ASP A 161 -11.58 8.69 3.65
C ASP A 161 -11.40 10.06 3.00
N ALA A 162 -10.81 10.05 1.81
CA ALA A 162 -10.58 11.26 1.06
C ALA A 162 -11.67 11.59 0.05
N GLY A 163 -11.74 12.86 -0.33
CA GLY A 163 -12.78 13.36 -1.23
C GLY A 163 -12.58 12.93 -2.68
N SER A 164 -13.65 12.48 -3.31
CA SER A 164 -13.72 12.14 -4.74
C SER A 164 -14.10 13.36 -5.60
N ILE A 165 -13.64 13.36 -6.85
CA ILE A 165 -13.98 14.38 -7.86
C ILE A 165 -14.76 13.73 -8.99
N THR A 166 -15.96 14.22 -9.27
CA THR A 166 -16.78 13.79 -10.41
C THR A 166 -17.11 14.98 -11.30
N ILE A 167 -16.71 14.93 -12.58
CA ILE A 167 -17.10 15.89 -13.61
C ILE A 167 -18.22 15.26 -14.44
N GLN A 168 -19.37 15.93 -14.51
CA GLN A 168 -20.52 15.57 -15.32
C GLN A 168 -20.77 16.64 -16.38
N ALA A 169 -20.13 16.48 -17.54
CA ALA A 169 -20.25 17.38 -18.68
C ALA A 169 -21.33 16.91 -19.68
N GLN A 170 -22.02 17.86 -20.32
CA GLN A 170 -22.92 17.56 -21.44
C GLN A 170 -22.19 17.45 -22.78
N GLY A 171 -21.13 18.24 -22.95
CA GLY A 171 -20.26 18.32 -24.12
C GLY A 171 -18.79 18.10 -23.73
N ASP A 172 -17.87 18.74 -24.46
CA ASP A 172 -16.45 18.38 -24.41
C ASP A 172 -15.80 18.61 -23.04
N VAL A 173 -14.87 17.72 -22.69
CA VAL A 173 -13.96 17.85 -21.56
C VAL A 173 -12.52 17.82 -22.06
N VAL A 174 -11.76 18.85 -21.73
CA VAL A 174 -10.34 18.97 -22.08
C VAL A 174 -9.53 19.07 -20.80
N LEU A 175 -8.68 18.08 -20.54
CA LEU A 175 -7.76 18.01 -19.41
C LEU A 175 -6.32 18.12 -19.93
N THR A 176 -5.73 19.30 -19.76
CA THR A 176 -4.34 19.60 -20.15
C THR A 176 -3.45 19.93 -18.96
N GLY A 177 -4.04 20.19 -17.78
CA GLY A 177 -3.35 20.30 -16.50
C GLY A 177 -3.64 19.08 -15.61
N ALA A 178 -3.80 19.30 -14.31
CA ALA A 178 -3.90 18.24 -13.31
C ALA A 178 -5.31 18.11 -12.71
N VAL A 179 -5.81 16.89 -12.59
CA VAL A 179 -6.96 16.50 -11.77
C VAL A 179 -6.53 15.43 -10.78
N GLN A 180 -6.70 15.69 -9.48
CA GLN A 180 -6.26 14.78 -8.43
C GLN A 180 -7.29 14.62 -7.31
N ALA A 181 -7.73 13.40 -7.02
CA ALA A 181 -8.50 13.13 -5.82
C ALA A 181 -7.59 13.02 -4.58
N GLY A 182 -8.16 13.24 -3.39
CA GLY A 182 -7.37 13.21 -2.15
C GLY A 182 -6.99 11.78 -1.79
N SER A 183 -5.91 11.60 -1.02
CA SER A 183 -5.50 10.30 -0.49
C SER A 183 -6.08 10.08 0.90
N GLY A 184 -6.54 8.86 1.21
CA GLY A 184 -7.01 8.46 2.52
C GLY A 184 -5.91 8.59 3.57
N SER A 185 -6.31 8.79 4.82
CA SER A 185 -5.36 8.99 5.92
C SER A 185 -5.14 7.72 6.71
N ASP A 186 -3.92 7.56 7.24
CA ASP A 186 -3.55 6.40 8.05
C ASP A 186 -4.40 6.28 9.30
N GLY A 187 -4.71 5.05 9.65
CA GLY A 187 -5.45 4.70 10.86
C GLY A 187 -4.67 5.02 12.12
N ASP A 188 -5.41 5.26 13.20
CA ASP A 188 -4.88 5.39 14.55
C ASP A 188 -5.82 4.69 15.53
N LEU A 189 -5.25 3.87 16.41
CA LEU A 189 -5.96 3.16 17.46
C LEU A 189 -6.58 4.09 18.51
N SER A 190 -6.15 5.35 18.59
CA SER A 190 -6.62 6.29 19.60
C SER A 190 -8.00 6.90 19.29
N THR A 191 -8.43 6.91 18.02
CA THR A 191 -9.63 7.64 17.59
C THR A 191 -10.61 6.83 16.74
N ASN A 192 -10.13 5.86 15.95
CA ASN A 192 -10.93 4.99 15.11
C ASN A 192 -10.51 3.53 15.35
N SER A 193 -11.20 2.55 14.77
CA SER A 193 -10.88 1.10 14.90
C SER A 193 -9.54 0.70 14.25
N GLY A 194 -8.56 1.60 14.23
CA GLY A 194 -7.27 1.47 13.57
C GLY A 194 -7.33 1.53 12.05
N GLN A 195 -8.49 1.65 11.42
CA GLN A 195 -8.63 1.47 9.97
C GLN A 195 -7.97 2.62 9.20
N GLY A 196 -7.28 2.30 8.11
CA GLY A 196 -6.86 3.27 7.11
C GLY A 196 -8.06 3.79 6.33
N GLY A 197 -8.02 5.07 5.95
CA GLY A 197 -9.08 5.69 5.15
C GLY A 197 -8.96 5.37 3.66
N ASP A 198 -10.07 5.38 2.95
CA ASP A 198 -10.11 5.13 1.50
C ASP A 198 -9.59 6.33 0.69
N GLY A 199 -8.93 6.04 -0.42
CA GLY A 199 -8.52 7.04 -1.42
C GLY A 199 -9.69 7.54 -2.27
N GLY A 200 -9.69 8.84 -2.58
CA GLY A 200 -10.73 9.45 -3.41
C GLY A 200 -10.65 9.02 -4.87
N SER A 201 -11.78 8.91 -5.56
CA SER A 201 -11.84 8.55 -6.98
C SER A 201 -11.96 9.78 -7.88
N VAL A 202 -11.47 9.66 -9.12
CA VAL A 202 -11.72 10.65 -10.18
C VAL A 202 -12.62 10.05 -11.26
N THR A 203 -13.75 10.71 -11.51
CA THR A 203 -14.70 10.32 -12.55
C THR A 203 -14.94 11.48 -13.52
N ILE A 204 -14.74 11.25 -14.82
CA ILE A 204 -15.00 12.22 -15.88
C ILE A 204 -16.03 11.63 -16.84
N ASN A 205 -17.20 12.25 -16.91
CA ASN A 205 -18.27 11.86 -17.81
C ASN A 205 -18.57 13.00 -18.79
N SER A 206 -18.65 12.67 -20.08
CA SER A 206 -19.22 13.52 -21.12
C SER A 206 -20.37 12.80 -21.80
N ALA A 207 -21.58 13.36 -21.71
CA ALA A 207 -22.77 12.71 -22.25
C ALA A 207 -22.80 12.73 -23.80
N ASN A 208 -22.41 13.85 -24.41
CA ASN A 208 -22.53 14.09 -25.85
C ASN A 208 -21.31 14.78 -26.47
N GLY A 209 -20.17 14.81 -25.77
CA GLY A 209 -18.94 15.41 -26.26
C GLY A 209 -17.74 14.47 -26.18
N ASP A 210 -16.61 15.01 -26.60
CA ASP A 210 -15.32 14.31 -26.60
C ASP A 210 -14.60 14.52 -25.26
N ILE A 211 -13.70 13.60 -24.92
CA ILE A 211 -12.79 13.76 -23.78
C ILE A 211 -11.36 13.73 -24.29
N THR A 212 -10.60 14.78 -24.01
CA THR A 212 -9.16 14.88 -24.30
C THR A 212 -8.38 14.96 -23.01
N ILE A 213 -7.40 14.08 -22.83
CA ILE A 213 -6.51 14.02 -21.66
C ILE A 213 -5.06 14.12 -22.12
N GLY A 214 -4.29 15.02 -21.50
CA GLY A 214 -2.90 15.30 -21.85
C GLY A 214 -2.76 16.35 -22.95
N VAL A 215 -1.51 16.62 -23.33
CA VAL A 215 -1.14 17.52 -24.44
C VAL A 215 -0.04 16.88 -25.29
N GLU A 216 0.00 17.19 -26.59
CA GLU A 216 1.16 16.84 -27.43
C GLU A 216 2.39 17.72 -27.13
N VAL A 217 2.15 18.97 -26.76
CA VAL A 217 3.16 19.98 -26.40
C VAL A 217 2.57 20.87 -25.32
N GLN A 218 3.26 21.06 -24.19
CA GLN A 218 2.81 21.99 -23.16
C GLN A 218 2.71 23.42 -23.72
N GLY A 219 1.53 24.03 -23.55
CA GLY A 219 1.20 25.35 -24.12
C GLY A 219 1.73 26.54 -23.31
N SER A 220 2.06 26.34 -22.03
CA SER A 220 2.58 27.35 -21.11
C SER A 220 3.65 26.72 -20.21
N ALA A 221 4.69 27.49 -19.84
CA ALA A 221 5.69 27.06 -18.86
C ALA A 221 5.12 26.99 -17.43
N ASP A 222 4.01 27.70 -17.18
CA ASP A 222 3.37 27.83 -15.87
C ASP A 222 2.18 26.85 -15.69
N ALA A 223 1.91 25.99 -16.69
CA ALA A 223 0.87 24.96 -16.58
C ALA A 223 1.44 23.68 -15.95
N PRO A 224 0.73 23.03 -15.00
CA PRO A 224 1.18 21.77 -14.44
C PRO A 224 1.29 20.71 -15.53
N ASP A 225 2.19 19.74 -15.33
CA ASP A 225 2.21 18.56 -16.16
C ASP A 225 0.83 17.89 -16.16
N PRO A 226 0.33 17.44 -17.33
CA PRO A 226 -0.95 16.80 -17.37
C PRO A 226 -0.99 15.57 -16.47
N TYR A 227 -1.97 15.53 -15.58
CA TYR A 227 -2.09 14.48 -14.58
C TYR A 227 -3.55 14.16 -14.30
N LEU A 228 -3.87 12.87 -14.24
CA LEU A 228 -5.18 12.37 -13.84
C LEU A 228 -4.97 11.29 -12.79
N GLY A 229 -5.09 11.65 -11.52
CA GLY A 229 -4.80 10.75 -10.41
C GLY A 229 -5.97 10.57 -9.46
N ALA A 230 -6.26 9.31 -9.15
CA ALA A 230 -7.04 8.99 -7.96
C ALA A 230 -6.15 9.04 -6.71
N GLY A 231 -6.75 8.97 -5.53
CA GLY A 231 -6.04 8.98 -4.27
C GLY A 231 -5.57 7.60 -3.83
N ASP A 232 -4.40 7.56 -3.18
CA ASP A 232 -3.96 6.38 -2.43
C ASP A 232 -4.78 6.24 -1.14
N ALA A 233 -4.85 5.02 -0.61
CA ALA A 233 -5.46 4.78 0.68
C ALA A 233 -4.49 4.90 1.84
N GLY A 234 -5.02 5.09 3.04
CA GLY A 234 -4.26 5.09 4.28
C GLY A 234 -3.96 3.68 4.76
N VAL A 235 -2.85 3.52 5.50
CA VAL A 235 -2.50 2.25 6.14
C VAL A 235 -3.32 2.03 7.41
N GLY A 236 -3.61 0.78 7.73
CA GLY A 236 -4.17 0.37 9.00
C GLY A 236 -3.15 0.49 10.14
N ALA A 237 -3.62 0.89 11.31
CA ALA A 237 -2.79 1.06 12.50
C ALA A 237 -2.30 -0.29 13.04
N ASP A 238 -1.02 -0.35 13.39
CA ASP A 238 -0.46 -1.43 14.19
C ASP A 238 -1.01 -1.40 15.61
N ASP A 239 -1.26 -2.58 16.19
CA ASP A 239 -1.65 -2.71 17.60
C ASP A 239 -0.67 -3.58 18.37
N LEU A 240 0.14 -2.91 19.18
CA LEU A 240 1.18 -3.51 20.00
C LEU A 240 0.71 -3.95 21.40
N THR A 241 -0.59 -3.79 21.71
CA THR A 241 -1.09 -3.92 23.09
C THR A 241 -2.33 -4.78 23.22
N THR A 242 -3.26 -4.72 22.27
CA THR A 242 -4.50 -5.53 22.29
C THR A 242 -4.65 -6.44 21.06
N ALA A 243 -3.71 -6.36 20.12
CA ALA A 243 -3.69 -7.10 18.87
C ALA A 243 -5.01 -7.03 18.07
N VAL A 244 -5.65 -5.86 18.05
CA VAL A 244 -6.74 -5.48 17.14
C VAL A 244 -6.23 -4.37 16.21
N PRO A 245 -5.27 -4.66 15.32
CA PRO A 245 -4.83 -3.71 14.30
C PRO A 245 -5.95 -3.40 13.30
N GLY A 246 -5.80 -2.30 12.55
CA GLY A 246 -6.76 -1.91 11.53
C GLY A 246 -6.45 -2.46 10.14
N ALA A 247 -7.47 -2.60 9.28
CA ALA A 247 -7.28 -2.87 7.87
C ALA A 247 -6.83 -1.62 7.13
N GLY A 248 -6.18 -1.83 5.99
CA GLY A 248 -5.85 -0.74 5.09
C GLY A 248 -7.06 -0.30 4.26
N GLY A 249 -7.06 0.97 3.86
CA GLY A 249 -8.14 1.53 3.03
C GLY A 249 -8.05 1.11 1.57
N GLN A 250 -9.11 1.36 0.81
CA GLN A 250 -9.22 1.06 -0.62
C GLN A 250 -8.66 2.20 -1.48
N GLY A 251 -7.90 1.85 -2.52
CA GLY A 251 -7.37 2.82 -3.48
C GLY A 251 -8.45 3.43 -4.36
N GLY A 252 -8.30 4.72 -4.68
CA GLY A 252 -9.23 5.44 -5.55
C GLY A 252 -9.17 4.99 -7.01
N SER A 253 -10.31 5.02 -7.70
CA SER A 253 -10.42 4.61 -9.11
C SER A 253 -10.41 5.80 -10.07
N ILE A 254 -9.99 5.54 -11.32
CA ILE A 254 -10.16 6.45 -12.46
C ILE A 254 -11.25 5.89 -13.38
N SER A 255 -12.28 6.68 -13.65
CA SER A 255 -13.32 6.37 -14.63
C SER A 255 -13.49 7.49 -15.63
N VAL A 256 -13.38 7.17 -16.93
CA VAL A 256 -13.58 8.13 -18.03
C VAL A 256 -14.65 7.59 -18.98
N SER A 257 -15.73 8.33 -19.19
CA SER A 257 -16.84 7.88 -20.05
C SER A 257 -17.30 8.98 -21.01
N CYS A 258 -17.19 8.73 -22.31
CA CYS A 258 -17.73 9.52 -23.40
C CYS A 258 -18.40 8.60 -24.45
N PRO A 259 -19.49 7.92 -24.11
CA PRO A 259 -20.02 6.79 -24.88
C PRO A 259 -20.50 7.16 -26.29
N ASN A 260 -20.68 8.46 -26.56
CA ASN A 260 -21.08 9.00 -27.86
C ASN A 260 -20.00 9.88 -28.52
N GLY A 261 -18.79 9.94 -27.94
CA GLY A 261 -17.71 10.81 -28.37
C GLY A 261 -16.38 10.08 -28.56
N LEU A 262 -15.37 10.86 -28.93
CA LEU A 262 -13.98 10.45 -29.06
C LEU A 262 -13.25 10.63 -27.73
N LEU A 263 -12.61 9.56 -27.25
CA LEU A 263 -11.61 9.62 -26.19
C LEU A 263 -10.21 9.78 -26.82
N THR A 264 -9.55 10.91 -26.52
CA THR A 264 -8.19 11.20 -26.94
C THR A 264 -7.26 11.20 -25.72
N ILE A 265 -6.21 10.38 -25.75
CA ILE A 265 -5.17 10.35 -24.69
C ILE A 265 -3.81 10.68 -25.31
N HIS A 266 -3.26 11.82 -24.95
CA HIS A 266 -1.90 12.19 -25.30
C HIS A 266 -0.92 11.60 -24.29
N ARG A 267 -0.14 10.61 -24.74
CA ARG A 267 0.77 9.84 -23.88
C ARG A 267 1.84 10.73 -23.27
N GLY A 268 2.07 10.56 -21.97
CA GLY A 268 3.17 11.15 -21.24
C GLY A 268 3.50 10.28 -20.01
N PRO A 269 4.76 10.20 -19.56
CA PRO A 269 5.10 9.54 -18.31
C PRO A 269 4.30 10.15 -17.15
N GLY A 270 3.78 9.31 -16.25
CA GLY A 270 3.04 9.73 -15.07
C GLY A 270 1.65 10.33 -15.34
N LEU A 271 1.15 10.28 -16.58
CA LEU A 271 -0.13 10.91 -16.96
C LEU A 271 -1.31 10.47 -16.09
N MET A 272 -1.34 9.20 -15.70
CA MET A 272 -2.43 8.63 -14.91
C MET A 272 -1.91 7.91 -13.67
N HIS A 273 -2.66 8.02 -12.57
CA HIS A 273 -2.37 7.32 -11.32
C HIS A 273 -3.61 6.63 -10.76
N ILE A 274 -3.58 5.31 -10.74
CA ILE A 274 -4.61 4.51 -10.06
C ILE A 274 -4.25 4.45 -8.59
N GLY A 275 -5.20 4.77 -7.71
CA GLY A 275 -4.95 4.77 -6.28
C GLY A 275 -4.49 3.41 -5.79
N ASN A 276 -3.48 3.41 -4.94
CA ASN A 276 -3.00 2.22 -4.25
C ASN A 276 -3.90 1.90 -3.05
N GLY A 277 -4.06 0.62 -2.75
CA GLY A 277 -4.63 0.19 -1.47
C GLY A 277 -3.65 0.39 -0.32
N GLY A 278 -4.18 0.43 0.91
CA GLY A 278 -3.41 0.63 2.14
C GLY A 278 -3.08 -0.67 2.85
N ASP A 279 -1.97 -0.72 3.59
CA ASP A 279 -1.51 -1.94 4.28
C ASP A 279 -2.38 -2.24 5.50
N GLY A 280 -2.66 -3.51 5.76
CA GLY A 280 -3.24 -3.96 7.03
C GLY A 280 -2.21 -3.84 8.15
N GLY A 281 -2.64 -3.33 9.30
CA GLY A 281 -1.78 -3.17 10.46
C GLY A 281 -1.34 -4.51 11.06
N THR A 282 -0.22 -4.51 11.77
CA THR A 282 0.30 -5.70 12.44
C THR A 282 -0.15 -5.74 13.90
N GLY A 283 -0.71 -6.88 14.31
CA GLY A 283 -1.05 -7.15 15.70
C GLY A 283 0.14 -7.76 16.44
N HIS A 284 0.43 -7.28 17.65
CA HIS A 284 1.44 -7.82 18.53
C HIS A 284 0.91 -8.04 19.94
N VAL A 285 1.18 -9.24 20.47
CA VAL A 285 0.76 -9.71 21.79
C VAL A 285 2.03 -10.04 22.57
N PRO A 286 2.45 -9.19 23.52
CA PRO A 286 3.72 -9.39 24.23
C PRO A 286 3.68 -10.60 25.16
N VAL A 287 4.86 -11.12 25.52
CA VAL A 287 5.03 -12.33 26.36
C VAL A 287 4.35 -12.19 27.73
N ASP A 288 4.28 -10.97 28.26
CA ASP A 288 3.79 -10.67 29.61
C ASP A 288 2.33 -10.19 29.64
N CYS A 289 1.60 -10.26 28.53
CA CYS A 289 0.20 -9.84 28.52
C CYS A 289 -0.71 -10.90 29.14
N ASP A 290 -1.70 -10.44 29.92
CA ASP A 290 -2.80 -11.29 30.44
C ASP A 290 -3.87 -11.59 29.37
N VAL A 291 -3.58 -11.36 28.08
CA VAL A 291 -4.53 -11.62 26.99
C VAL A 291 -4.71 -13.12 26.85
N GLU A 292 -5.92 -13.61 27.16
CA GLU A 292 -6.23 -15.01 26.90
C GLU A 292 -6.24 -15.22 25.38
N GLN A 293 -5.74 -16.36 24.92
CA GLN A 293 -5.70 -16.68 23.50
C GLN A 293 -7.10 -16.63 22.84
N SER A 294 -8.18 -16.85 23.61
CA SER A 294 -9.59 -16.69 23.19
C SER A 294 -10.00 -15.27 22.85
N ASP A 295 -9.24 -14.28 23.29
CA ASP A 295 -9.50 -12.86 23.07
C ASP A 295 -8.77 -12.33 21.83
N LEU A 296 -7.91 -13.15 21.21
CA LEU A 296 -7.29 -12.83 19.93
C LEU A 296 -8.32 -12.83 18.80
N PRO A 297 -8.23 -11.88 17.86
CA PRO A 297 -9.09 -11.88 16.69
C PRO A 297 -8.86 -13.16 15.86
N ALA A 298 -9.96 -13.67 15.29
CA ALA A 298 -9.91 -14.88 14.46
C ALA A 298 -9.15 -14.66 13.14
N HIS A 299 -9.07 -13.41 12.69
CA HIS A 299 -8.50 -12.99 11.41
C HIS A 299 -7.71 -11.70 11.62
N GLY A 300 -6.52 -11.64 11.04
CA GLY A 300 -5.74 -10.41 10.93
C GLY A 300 -6.44 -9.41 10.00
N PRO A 301 -6.01 -8.13 10.02
CA PRO A 301 -6.65 -7.12 9.22
C PRO A 301 -6.21 -7.27 7.77
N ASP A 302 -7.17 -7.28 6.88
CA ASP A 302 -6.88 -7.35 5.45
C ASP A 302 -6.14 -6.07 5.02
N GLY A 303 -5.37 -6.26 3.99
CA GLY A 303 -4.96 -5.16 3.17
C GLY A 303 -6.09 -4.45 2.41
N GLY A 304 -5.79 -3.37 1.71
CA GLY A 304 -6.70 -2.66 0.78
C GLY A 304 -6.48 -2.98 -0.69
N ASP A 305 -7.52 -2.91 -1.54
CA ASP A 305 -7.41 -3.18 -2.97
C ASP A 305 -6.96 -1.91 -3.69
N ALA A 306 -6.31 -2.09 -4.83
CA ALA A 306 -6.07 -1.01 -5.76
C ALA A 306 -7.39 -0.48 -6.33
N GLY A 307 -7.34 0.79 -6.77
CA GLY A 307 -8.34 1.32 -7.67
C GLY A 307 -8.40 0.59 -9.01
N LEU A 308 -9.41 0.95 -9.80
CA LEU A 308 -9.58 0.46 -11.17
C LEU A 308 -9.37 1.59 -12.17
N LEU A 309 -8.92 1.21 -13.37
CA LEU A 309 -8.99 2.07 -14.56
C LEU A 309 -10.10 1.56 -15.48
N ASN A 310 -11.14 2.36 -15.63
CA ASN A 310 -12.25 2.09 -16.52
C ASN A 310 -12.42 3.20 -17.56
N MET A 311 -12.54 2.82 -18.83
CA MET A 311 -12.76 3.76 -19.92
C MET A 311 -13.92 3.29 -20.81
N GLU A 312 -14.78 4.22 -21.21
CA GLU A 312 -15.90 3.97 -22.12
C GLU A 312 -15.97 5.07 -23.18
N CYS A 313 -16.05 4.70 -24.46
CA CYS A 313 -16.07 5.67 -25.56
C CYS A 313 -16.72 5.12 -26.84
N ASP A 314 -17.09 5.99 -27.79
CA ASP A 314 -17.46 5.56 -29.14
C ASP A 314 -16.21 5.26 -29.98
N GLU A 315 -15.37 6.28 -30.10
CA GLU A 315 -14.09 6.21 -30.79
C GLU A 315 -12.96 6.48 -29.80
N PHE A 316 -11.78 5.95 -30.11
CA PHE A 316 -10.60 6.05 -29.26
C PHE A 316 -9.37 6.39 -30.11
N THR A 317 -8.56 7.36 -29.66
CA THR A 317 -7.28 7.70 -30.28
C THR A 317 -6.22 8.04 -29.24
N GLY A 318 -4.95 8.01 -29.66
CA GLY A 318 -3.80 8.38 -28.83
C GLY A 318 -3.03 7.19 -28.25
N LEU A 319 -3.67 6.05 -27.94
CA LEU A 319 -2.98 4.78 -27.62
C LEU A 319 -2.95 3.81 -28.80
N GLU A 320 -1.98 2.90 -28.78
CA GLU A 320 -1.81 1.90 -29.83
C GLU A 320 -2.82 0.75 -29.65
N GLN A 321 -3.55 0.43 -30.71
CA GLN A 321 -4.35 -0.78 -30.77
C GLN A 321 -3.54 -1.90 -31.42
N GLN A 322 -3.31 -2.97 -30.67
CA GLN A 322 -2.56 -4.12 -31.16
C GLN A 322 -3.25 -5.41 -30.77
N ASP A 323 -3.51 -6.27 -31.77
CA ASP A 323 -3.89 -7.66 -31.55
C ASP A 323 -5.15 -7.85 -30.65
N GLY A 324 -6.12 -6.93 -30.77
CA GLY A 324 -7.37 -6.95 -30.01
C GLY A 324 -7.29 -6.35 -28.60
N ALA A 325 -6.15 -5.76 -28.24
CA ALA A 325 -5.95 -5.03 -26.98
C ALA A 325 -5.54 -3.58 -27.23
N ILE A 326 -5.65 -2.75 -26.19
CA ILE A 326 -5.08 -1.41 -26.16
C ILE A 326 -3.76 -1.50 -25.41
N VAL A 327 -2.67 -1.09 -26.05
CA VAL A 327 -1.34 -1.11 -25.46
C VAL A 327 -1.04 0.26 -24.86
N ILE A 328 -0.75 0.25 -23.56
CA ILE A 328 -0.30 1.44 -22.84
C ILE A 328 1.23 1.42 -22.85
N ASP A 329 1.80 2.24 -23.73
CA ASP A 329 3.24 2.40 -23.96
C ASP A 329 3.53 3.89 -24.21
N PRO A 330 4.44 4.54 -23.44
CA PRO A 330 5.37 3.96 -22.46
C PRO A 330 4.68 3.42 -21.19
N PRO A 331 5.20 2.33 -20.57
CA PRO A 331 4.61 1.76 -19.35
C PRO A 331 4.61 2.76 -18.18
N GLU A 332 5.52 3.73 -18.20
CA GLU A 332 5.59 4.82 -17.22
C GLU A 332 4.39 5.76 -17.29
N MET A 333 3.52 5.67 -18.30
CA MET A 333 2.30 6.50 -18.43
C MET A 333 1.30 6.28 -17.30
N LEU A 334 1.23 5.06 -16.76
CA LEU A 334 0.34 4.71 -15.64
C LEU A 334 1.17 4.38 -14.41
N THR A 335 0.81 4.96 -13.28
CA THR A 335 1.41 4.67 -11.98
C THR A 335 0.37 4.15 -10.99
N GLY A 336 0.84 3.61 -9.87
CA GLY A 336 -0.01 3.05 -8.82
C GLY A 336 -0.70 1.74 -9.22
N GLY A 337 -1.88 1.50 -8.65
CA GLY A 337 -2.64 0.28 -8.86
C GLY A 337 -2.13 -0.93 -8.07
N ASN A 338 -1.26 -0.73 -7.08
CA ASN A 338 -0.93 -1.76 -6.08
C ASN A 338 -2.08 -1.83 -5.06
N GLY A 339 -2.38 -2.94 -4.40
CA GLY A 339 -3.17 -2.78 -3.15
C GLY A 339 -2.25 -2.45 -1.96
N GLY A 340 -2.69 -2.47 -0.67
CA GLY A 340 -1.87 -2.59 0.58
C GLY A 340 -1.91 -3.88 1.47
N ASP A 341 -0.83 -4.49 2.04
CA ASP A 341 -0.61 -5.95 2.32
C ASP A 341 -1.50 -6.47 3.45
N GLY A 342 -1.69 -7.79 3.53
CA GLY A 342 -2.37 -8.39 4.67
C GLY A 342 -1.59 -8.19 5.98
N GLY A 343 -2.26 -7.72 7.04
CA GLY A 343 -1.65 -7.54 8.34
C GLY A 343 -1.29 -8.86 9.03
N GLY A 344 -0.13 -8.89 9.66
CA GLY A 344 0.36 -10.06 10.40
C GLY A 344 -0.12 -10.11 11.85
N LEU A 345 -0.01 -11.30 12.48
CA LEU A 345 -0.22 -11.47 13.92
C LEU A 345 0.97 -12.14 14.59
N TRP A 346 1.50 -11.49 15.62
CA TRP A 346 2.67 -11.92 16.40
C TRP A 346 2.28 -12.17 17.85
N VAL A 347 2.37 -13.43 18.29
CA VAL A 347 1.93 -13.83 19.62
C VAL A 347 3.07 -14.37 20.46
N CYS A 348 3.22 -13.82 21.67
CA CYS A 348 4.25 -14.17 22.65
C CYS A 348 5.69 -14.01 22.12
N VAL A 349 5.92 -13.01 21.26
CA VAL A 349 7.26 -12.67 20.76
C VAL A 349 7.69 -11.38 21.46
N GLU A 350 8.87 -11.37 22.10
CA GLU A 350 9.42 -10.12 22.62
C GLU A 350 9.90 -9.25 21.45
N VAL A 351 9.52 -7.96 21.44
CA VAL A 351 9.96 -7.01 20.41
C VAL A 351 11.48 -6.86 20.50
N GLY A 352 12.21 -7.29 19.46
CA GLY A 352 13.67 -7.21 19.39
C GLY A 352 14.45 -8.39 19.99
N ALA A 353 13.82 -9.53 20.27
CA ALA A 353 14.53 -10.72 20.76
C ALA A 353 15.55 -11.30 19.75
N PRO A 354 16.76 -11.71 20.20
CA PRO A 354 17.84 -12.15 19.33
C PRO A 354 17.66 -13.62 18.95
N PHE A 355 17.00 -13.87 17.82
CA PHE A 355 17.04 -15.17 17.16
C PHE A 355 18.09 -15.15 16.04
N ASP A 356 18.73 -16.29 15.75
CA ASP A 356 19.83 -16.39 14.79
C ASP A 356 19.51 -15.70 13.45
N GLU A 357 20.42 -14.85 12.99
CA GLU A 357 20.27 -13.91 11.86
C GLU A 357 19.97 -14.57 10.49
N SER A 358 19.90 -15.90 10.38
CA SER A 358 19.42 -16.59 9.18
C SER A 358 17.90 -16.71 9.10
N GLU A 359 17.16 -16.32 10.14
CA GLU A 359 15.68 -16.34 10.19
C GLU A 359 15.03 -14.97 10.47
N MET A 360 15.85 -13.89 10.56
CA MET A 360 15.42 -12.51 10.82
C MET A 360 15.39 -11.60 9.57
N SER A 361 14.98 -12.11 8.40
CA SER A 361 14.73 -11.21 7.26
C SER A 361 13.39 -10.47 7.30
N ALA A 362 12.66 -10.47 8.43
CA ALA A 362 11.37 -9.79 8.55
C ALA A 362 11.24 -8.88 9.79
N ALA A 363 12.29 -8.71 10.59
CA ALA A 363 12.32 -7.77 11.71
C ALA A 363 13.33 -6.67 11.38
N VAL A 364 12.86 -5.43 11.25
CA VAL A 364 13.64 -4.21 10.93
C VAL A 364 14.10 -4.09 9.46
N GLY A 365 13.27 -4.54 8.52
CA GLY A 365 13.26 -4.01 7.16
C GLY A 365 12.08 -3.04 7.05
N THR A 366 12.34 -1.76 6.81
CA THR A 366 11.32 -0.85 6.27
C THR A 366 10.88 -1.42 4.91
N CYS A 367 9.78 -2.16 4.89
CA CYS A 367 9.15 -2.62 3.66
C CYS A 367 7.64 -2.47 3.82
N ALA A 368 7.18 -1.25 3.53
CA ALA A 368 5.84 -1.00 3.03
C ALA A 368 5.73 -1.72 1.69
N GLN A 369 4.95 -2.79 1.63
CA GLN A 369 4.52 -3.44 0.40
C GLN A 369 3.16 -4.05 0.66
N SER A 370 2.38 -4.19 -0.41
CA SER A 370 1.03 -3.67 -0.34
C SER A 370 -0.02 -4.49 -1.21
N ALA A 371 -1.09 -5.18 -0.69
CA ALA A 371 -2.57 -5.38 -1.07
C ALA A 371 -3.46 -6.30 -0.17
N GLY A 372 -4.80 -6.03 -0.01
CA GLY A 372 -5.93 -6.91 0.48
C GLY A 372 -7.30 -6.57 -0.18
N SER A 373 -8.08 -7.48 -0.79
CA SER A 373 -9.35 -7.98 -0.26
C SER A 373 -10.05 -8.96 -1.25
N ALA A 374 -10.82 -9.86 -0.67
CA ALA A 374 -11.18 -11.16 -1.22
C ALA A 374 -12.37 -11.19 -2.19
N THR A 375 -12.27 -12.05 -3.22
CA THR A 375 -13.36 -13.01 -3.54
C THR A 375 -12.84 -14.30 -4.19
N ALA A 376 -12.71 -15.35 -3.36
CA ALA A 376 -13.19 -16.72 -3.58
C ALA A 376 -12.55 -17.62 -2.50
N ARG A 377 -13.33 -18.00 -1.50
CA ARG A 377 -12.94 -18.98 -0.47
C ARG A 377 -12.74 -20.34 -1.13
N GLY A 378 -11.55 -20.58 -1.66
CA GLY A 378 -11.08 -21.89 -2.05
C GLY A 378 -10.69 -22.63 -0.79
N LEU A 379 -11.61 -23.43 -0.25
CA LEU A 379 -11.30 -24.40 0.80
C LEU A 379 -10.04 -25.17 0.41
N ALA A 380 -8.94 -24.95 1.12
CA ALA A 380 -8.04 -26.06 1.39
C ALA A 380 -8.92 -27.12 2.07
N ASP A 381 -8.92 -28.35 1.53
CA ASP A 381 -9.49 -29.54 2.19
C ASP A 381 -8.67 -29.81 3.48
N VAL A 382 -8.81 -28.91 4.45
CA VAL A 382 -8.40 -29.15 5.83
C VAL A 382 -9.41 -30.15 6.33
N ALA A 383 -9.02 -31.43 6.36
CA ALA A 383 -9.84 -32.52 6.82
C ALA A 383 -10.67 -32.07 8.04
N GLN A 384 -11.99 -31.94 7.84
CA GLN A 384 -13.01 -31.66 8.86
C GLN A 384 -13.10 -32.86 9.83
N GLY A 385 -12.02 -33.11 10.56
CA GLY A 385 -11.84 -34.31 11.36
C GLY A 385 -11.81 -34.08 12.87
N ASP A 386 -11.47 -32.87 13.35
CA ASP A 386 -11.28 -32.60 14.78
C ASP A 386 -11.83 -31.22 15.18
N GLU A 387 -12.15 -31.04 16.48
CA GLU A 387 -12.54 -29.78 17.15
C GLU A 387 -11.39 -28.74 17.16
N VAL A 388 -10.85 -28.36 15.99
CA VAL A 388 -9.76 -27.36 15.86
C VAL A 388 -10.34 -26.00 15.42
N SER A 389 -10.12 -24.97 16.23
CA SER A 389 -10.36 -23.56 15.87
C SER A 389 -9.14 -22.99 15.15
N TRP A 390 -9.35 -22.25 14.07
CA TRP A 390 -8.28 -21.66 13.26
C TRP A 390 -8.19 -20.15 13.47
N LEU A 391 -6.95 -19.65 13.54
CA LEU A 391 -6.62 -18.23 13.50
C LEU A 391 -5.85 -17.95 12.20
N SER A 392 -6.05 -16.80 11.59
CA SER A 392 -5.35 -16.44 10.36
C SER A 392 -4.78 -15.03 10.36
N GLY A 393 -3.83 -14.76 9.47
CA GLY A 393 -3.42 -13.40 9.12
C GLY A 393 -4.50 -12.64 8.35
N GLY A 394 -4.14 -11.46 7.82
CA GLY A 394 -4.96 -10.70 6.88
C GLY A 394 -4.72 -11.08 5.41
N GLY A 395 -5.72 -10.93 4.55
CA GLY A 395 -5.63 -11.20 3.13
C GLY A 395 -4.74 -10.21 2.36
N GLY A 396 -3.99 -10.78 1.42
CA GLY A 396 -3.39 -10.12 0.27
C GLY A 396 -4.46 -9.66 -0.72
N GLY A 397 -4.22 -8.65 -1.56
CA GLY A 397 -5.29 -8.00 -2.33
C GLY A 397 -5.00 -7.55 -3.70
N ASP A 398 -6.06 -7.06 -4.28
CA ASP A 398 -6.15 -7.08 -5.71
C ASP A 398 -5.49 -5.82 -6.26
N ALA A 399 -4.63 -6.05 -7.25
CA ALA A 399 -3.96 -4.99 -7.97
C ALA A 399 -4.56 -4.83 -9.36
N THR A 400 -4.47 -3.61 -9.88
CA THR A 400 -4.70 -3.32 -11.29
C THR A 400 -3.36 -3.08 -11.95
N CYS A 401 -3.04 -3.87 -12.97
CA CYS A 401 -1.81 -3.73 -13.76
C CYS A 401 -1.66 -2.25 -14.24
N PRO A 402 -0.46 -1.64 -14.10
CA PRO A 402 0.86 -2.22 -13.86
C PRO A 402 1.17 -2.64 -12.43
N GLY A 403 0.33 -2.27 -11.46
CA GLY A 403 0.56 -2.51 -10.04
C GLY A 403 0.84 -3.97 -9.67
N ALA A 404 1.41 -4.13 -8.48
CA ALA A 404 1.72 -5.42 -7.87
C ALA A 404 0.63 -5.78 -6.85
N PRO A 405 0.10 -7.01 -6.88
CA PRO A 405 -0.77 -7.49 -5.82
C PRO A 405 0.03 -7.76 -4.56
N GLY A 406 -0.69 -7.72 -3.46
CA GLY A 406 -0.17 -7.81 -2.11
C GLY A 406 -0.04 -9.22 -1.60
N ASN A 407 0.78 -9.35 -0.59
CA ASN A 407 1.03 -10.60 0.09
C ASN A 407 0.00 -10.84 1.19
N GLY A 408 -0.34 -12.10 1.40
CA GLY A 408 -1.09 -12.51 2.58
C GLY A 408 -0.26 -12.30 3.84
N GLY A 409 -0.94 -11.95 4.93
CA GLY A 409 -0.34 -11.68 6.22
C GLY A 409 0.26 -12.92 6.86
N ASP A 410 1.42 -12.70 7.48
CA ASP A 410 2.17 -13.73 8.18
C ASP A 410 1.61 -14.00 9.58
N PHE A 411 1.74 -15.26 10.04
CA PHE A 411 1.37 -15.65 11.39
C PHE A 411 2.56 -16.23 12.13
N ARG A 412 2.91 -15.65 13.30
CA ARG A 412 4.01 -16.15 14.13
C ARG A 412 3.61 -16.32 15.60
N LEU A 413 3.79 -17.54 16.10
CA LEU A 413 3.60 -17.89 17.51
C LEU A 413 4.87 -18.51 18.08
N VAL A 414 5.46 -17.86 19.08
CA VAL A 414 6.59 -18.42 19.83
C VAL A 414 6.19 -18.54 21.29
N HIS A 415 5.94 -19.77 21.74
CA HIS A 415 5.67 -20.00 23.15
C HIS A 415 6.97 -19.94 23.98
N GLN A 416 7.16 -18.87 24.75
CA GLN A 416 8.16 -18.84 25.82
C GLN A 416 7.60 -19.40 27.15
N TYR A 417 8.46 -20.09 27.86
CA TYR A 417 8.26 -20.81 29.12
C TYR A 417 7.65 -19.92 30.23
N PRO A 418 6.67 -20.35 31.08
CA PRO A 418 5.71 -21.45 30.99
C PRO A 418 4.25 -20.92 31.01
N ALA A 419 3.71 -20.42 29.90
CA ALA A 419 2.31 -19.99 29.83
C ALA A 419 1.32 -21.13 29.48
N TYR A 420 0.56 -21.60 30.48
CA TYR A 420 -0.43 -22.67 30.31
C TYR A 420 -1.67 -22.19 29.56
N THR A 421 -1.70 -22.38 28.23
CA THR A 421 -2.90 -22.13 27.43
C THR A 421 -3.25 -23.36 26.60
N GLY A 422 -4.55 -23.69 26.54
CA GLY A 422 -5.10 -24.92 25.93
C GLY A 422 -5.02 -24.97 24.40
N SER A 423 -3.82 -24.80 23.85
CA SER A 423 -3.53 -24.66 22.43
C SER A 423 -3.63 -25.95 21.59
N ASP A 424 -3.85 -27.10 22.23
CA ASP A 424 -3.98 -28.42 21.55
C ASP A 424 -5.13 -28.49 20.52
N ARG A 425 -6.04 -27.51 20.54
CA ARG A 425 -7.19 -27.38 19.65
C ARG A 425 -7.11 -26.17 18.71
N ARG A 426 -5.95 -25.56 18.53
CA ARG A 426 -5.78 -24.40 17.65
C ARG A 426 -4.84 -24.67 16.49
N GLY A 427 -5.22 -24.19 15.32
CA GLY A 427 -4.38 -24.16 14.13
C GLY A 427 -4.24 -22.75 13.58
N TYR A 428 -3.23 -22.54 12.73
CA TYR A 428 -2.87 -21.24 12.18
C TYR A 428 -2.74 -21.32 10.67
N ILE A 429 -3.30 -20.32 9.97
CA ILE A 429 -3.32 -20.25 8.50
C ILE A 429 -2.75 -18.90 8.05
N GLY A 430 -1.79 -18.92 7.13
CA GLY A 430 -1.35 -17.72 6.42
C GLY A 430 -2.39 -17.41 5.36
N GLU A 431 -2.71 -16.15 5.13
CA GLU A 431 -3.80 -15.83 4.21
C GLU A 431 -3.36 -15.79 2.76
N LYS A 432 -4.36 -15.75 1.87
CA LYS A 432 -4.14 -15.73 0.42
C LYS A 432 -3.46 -14.42 -0.01
N GLY A 433 -2.52 -14.51 -0.95
CA GLY A 433 -2.04 -13.35 -1.71
C GLY A 433 -3.10 -12.79 -2.67
N GLY A 434 -2.92 -11.54 -3.06
CA GLY A 434 -3.82 -10.78 -3.90
C GLY A 434 -3.80 -11.15 -5.38
N ASP A 435 -4.92 -10.92 -6.08
CA ASP A 435 -5.03 -11.19 -7.52
C ASP A 435 -4.59 -9.98 -8.38
N LEU A 436 -3.87 -10.23 -9.47
CA LEU A 436 -3.58 -9.23 -10.48
C LEU A 436 -4.68 -9.17 -11.54
N ARG A 437 -5.24 -7.98 -11.77
CA ARG A 437 -6.26 -7.71 -12.78
C ARG A 437 -5.77 -6.72 -13.83
N PHE A 438 -6.52 -6.61 -14.93
CA PHE A 438 -6.24 -5.68 -16.03
C PHE A 438 -7.39 -4.70 -16.20
N GLY A 439 -7.06 -3.42 -16.44
CA GLY A 439 -8.03 -2.41 -16.86
C GLY A 439 -8.66 -2.72 -18.22
N SER A 440 -9.70 -2.00 -18.59
CA SER A 440 -10.35 -2.20 -19.89
C SER A 440 -10.96 -0.93 -20.47
N ILE A 441 -11.05 -0.91 -21.80
CA ILE A 441 -11.83 0.07 -22.57
C ILE A 441 -13.05 -0.63 -23.15
N VAL A 442 -14.23 -0.08 -22.92
CA VAL A 442 -15.48 -0.52 -23.54
C VAL A 442 -15.84 0.44 -24.66
N THR A 443 -15.89 -0.08 -25.88
CA THR A 443 -16.31 0.71 -27.05
C THR A 443 -17.84 0.69 -27.22
N ARG A 444 -18.40 1.60 -28.03
CA ARG A 444 -19.85 1.65 -28.34
C ARG A 444 -20.45 0.33 -28.85
N SER A 445 -19.66 -0.54 -29.48
CA SER A 445 -20.14 -1.86 -29.91
C SER A 445 -20.43 -2.80 -28.73
N GLY A 446 -20.10 -2.39 -27.50
CA GLY A 446 -20.07 -3.22 -26.31
C GLY A 446 -18.82 -4.11 -26.24
N GLU A 447 -17.91 -3.99 -27.21
CA GLU A 447 -16.65 -4.72 -27.20
C GLU A 447 -15.77 -4.18 -26.07
N ARG A 448 -15.48 -5.06 -25.10
CA ARG A 448 -14.52 -4.82 -24.03
C ARG A 448 -13.13 -5.23 -24.51
N ARG A 449 -12.21 -4.26 -24.59
CA ARG A 449 -10.81 -4.47 -24.94
C ARG A 449 -9.97 -4.31 -23.68
N PRO A 450 -9.14 -5.29 -23.30
CA PRO A 450 -8.26 -5.12 -22.15
C PRO A 450 -7.17 -4.08 -22.46
N ALA A 451 -6.80 -3.34 -21.43
CA ALA A 451 -5.65 -2.47 -21.43
C ALA A 451 -4.43 -3.28 -21.00
N ILE A 452 -3.42 -3.34 -21.88
CA ILE A 452 -2.21 -4.13 -21.69
C ILE A 452 -1.05 -3.20 -21.44
N TYR A 453 -0.35 -3.49 -20.35
CA TYR A 453 0.86 -2.80 -19.91
C TYR A 453 2.02 -3.75 -20.12
N PRO A 454 2.84 -3.58 -21.16
CA PRO A 454 3.96 -4.48 -21.42
C PRO A 454 4.91 -4.52 -20.23
N LYS A 455 5.07 -5.69 -19.60
CA LYS A 455 6.07 -5.93 -18.56
C LYS A 455 6.67 -7.33 -18.69
N ASP A 456 7.84 -7.51 -18.09
CA ASP A 456 8.61 -8.76 -18.15
C ASP A 456 7.95 -9.91 -17.37
N LEU A 457 7.13 -9.60 -16.37
CA LEU A 457 6.49 -10.59 -15.50
C LEU A 457 5.17 -10.07 -14.90
N TYR A 458 4.11 -10.84 -15.09
CA TYR A 458 2.82 -10.66 -14.41
C TYR A 458 2.74 -11.70 -13.30
N THR A 459 2.66 -11.23 -12.04
CA THR A 459 2.62 -12.10 -10.86
C THR A 459 1.41 -11.81 -9.99
N GLY A 460 0.81 -12.86 -9.44
CA GLY A 460 -0.06 -12.77 -8.27
C GLY A 460 0.74 -12.50 -6.99
N GLY A 461 0.07 -12.07 -5.93
CA GLY A 461 0.69 -11.83 -4.62
C GLY A 461 1.07 -13.13 -3.91
N LYS A 462 2.06 -13.11 -3.00
CA LYS A 462 2.48 -14.31 -2.26
C LYS A 462 1.46 -14.64 -1.16
N GLY A 463 1.23 -15.93 -0.87
CA GLY A 463 0.52 -16.34 0.34
C GLY A 463 1.34 -16.12 1.61
N GLY A 464 0.67 -15.87 2.73
CA GLY A 464 1.31 -15.62 4.03
C GLY A 464 2.03 -16.84 4.60
N ASP A 465 3.16 -16.61 5.26
CA ASP A 465 3.95 -17.64 5.92
C ASP A 465 3.43 -17.89 7.36
N VAL A 466 3.47 -19.14 7.81
CA VAL A 466 3.09 -19.52 9.18
C VAL A 466 4.23 -20.22 9.88
N SER A 467 4.60 -19.73 11.07
CA SER A 467 5.57 -20.40 11.93
C SER A 467 5.06 -20.49 13.36
N ILE A 468 4.92 -21.72 13.86
CA ILE A 468 4.41 -21.99 15.21
C ILE A 468 5.30 -22.97 15.98
N GLY A 469 5.50 -22.66 17.26
CA GLY A 469 6.06 -23.59 18.24
C GLY A 469 5.00 -24.03 19.24
N GLY A 470 4.83 -25.34 19.43
CA GLY A 470 4.00 -25.91 20.47
C GLY A 470 4.56 -25.60 21.86
N TRP A 471 3.68 -25.58 22.86
CA TRP A 471 4.05 -25.07 24.18
C TRP A 471 4.92 -26.04 25.02
N PHE A 472 5.73 -25.47 25.91
CA PHE A 472 6.66 -26.14 26.81
C PHE A 472 6.07 -26.22 28.22
N VAL A 473 5.86 -27.44 28.74
CA VAL A 473 5.43 -27.61 30.14
C VAL A 473 6.64 -27.44 31.06
N GLY A 474 6.88 -26.20 31.47
CA GLY A 474 8.14 -25.81 32.07
C GLY A 474 8.38 -26.13 33.55
N SER A 475 7.45 -26.82 34.20
CA SER A 475 7.56 -27.13 35.63
C SER A 475 8.23 -28.48 35.87
N PHE A 476 8.95 -28.62 36.98
CA PHE A 476 9.20 -29.95 37.53
C PHE A 476 7.84 -30.53 37.95
N PRO A 477 7.49 -31.75 37.53
CA PRO A 477 6.27 -32.42 38.00
C PRO A 477 6.28 -32.54 39.53
N ALA A 478 5.10 -32.68 40.13
CA ALA A 478 5.03 -33.05 41.54
C ALA A 478 5.75 -34.40 41.77
N SER A 479 6.34 -34.60 42.94
CA SER A 479 6.97 -35.88 43.27
C SER A 479 5.98 -37.03 43.06
N CYS A 480 6.44 -38.09 42.40
CA CYS A 480 5.63 -39.26 42.09
C CYS A 480 4.42 -39.05 41.16
N THR A 481 4.42 -37.99 40.34
CA THR A 481 3.45 -37.85 39.26
C THR A 481 4.11 -38.04 37.90
N ASP A 482 3.38 -38.66 36.97
CA ASP A 482 3.79 -38.70 35.57
C ASP A 482 3.89 -37.28 35.00
N GLY A 483 4.76 -37.10 34.01
CA GLY A 483 4.87 -35.85 33.29
C GLY A 483 3.57 -35.54 32.52
N ARG A 484 3.35 -34.27 32.20
CA ARG A 484 2.29 -33.85 31.28
C ARG A 484 2.78 -33.80 29.83
N PRO A 485 1.94 -34.17 28.85
CA PRO A 485 2.31 -34.08 27.43
C PRO A 485 2.57 -32.63 27.01
N GLY A 486 3.46 -32.46 26.02
CA GLY A 486 3.68 -31.16 25.38
C GLY A 486 2.51 -30.73 24.49
N GLY A 487 2.47 -29.46 24.10
CA GLY A 487 1.40 -28.92 23.24
C GLY A 487 1.52 -29.37 21.77
N SER A 488 0.39 -29.42 21.07
CA SER A 488 0.29 -29.69 19.63
C SER A 488 0.43 -28.41 18.80
N ALA A 489 0.83 -28.55 17.54
CA ALA A 489 1.04 -27.43 16.60
C ALA A 489 0.48 -27.78 15.21
N ARG A 490 -0.39 -26.94 14.66
CA ARG A 490 -0.95 -27.08 13.29
C ARG A 490 -0.78 -25.78 12.50
N ALA A 491 0.01 -25.80 11.42
CA ALA A 491 0.30 -24.65 10.55
C ALA A 491 -0.05 -24.95 9.09
N VAL A 492 -0.66 -23.97 8.41
CA VAL A 492 -0.98 -24.02 6.99
C VAL A 492 -0.51 -22.71 6.33
N GLY A 493 0.35 -22.79 5.32
CA GLY A 493 0.79 -21.62 4.57
C GLY A 493 -0.31 -21.10 3.64
N GLY A 494 -0.30 -19.81 3.35
CA GLY A 494 -1.31 -19.16 2.54
C GLY A 494 -1.25 -19.51 1.07
N LEU A 495 -2.37 -19.34 0.37
CA LEU A 495 -2.42 -19.57 -1.07
C LEU A 495 -1.78 -18.39 -1.82
N GLY A 496 -1.10 -18.67 -2.92
CA GLY A 496 -0.70 -17.61 -3.85
C GLY A 496 -1.91 -16.93 -4.51
N GLY A 497 -1.76 -15.65 -4.83
CA GLY A 497 -2.69 -14.89 -5.64
C GLY A 497 -2.65 -15.29 -7.11
N ARG A 498 -3.68 -14.98 -7.86
CA ARG A 498 -3.81 -15.35 -9.29
C ARG A 498 -3.47 -14.18 -10.19
N VAL A 499 -3.21 -14.47 -11.46
CA VAL A 499 -3.31 -13.46 -12.52
C VAL A 499 -4.60 -13.73 -13.29
N ILE A 500 -5.51 -12.75 -13.31
CA ILE A 500 -6.83 -12.91 -13.93
C ILE A 500 -6.73 -12.59 -15.42
N GLU A 501 -6.67 -13.64 -16.23
CA GLU A 501 -6.52 -13.57 -17.70
C GLU A 501 -7.84 -13.27 -18.44
N ASP A 502 -8.93 -13.03 -17.71
CA ASP A 502 -10.28 -12.90 -18.27
C ASP A 502 -10.39 -11.72 -19.25
N GLY A 503 -10.64 -12.06 -20.51
CA GLY A 503 -10.79 -11.10 -21.61
C GLY A 503 -9.49 -10.77 -22.35
N LEU A 504 -8.36 -11.38 -22.00
CA LEU A 504 -7.11 -11.22 -22.74
C LEU A 504 -7.14 -11.96 -24.10
N PRO A 505 -6.73 -11.32 -25.21
CA PRO A 505 -6.59 -12.00 -26.49
C PRO A 505 -5.55 -13.12 -26.42
N ALA A 506 -5.84 -14.28 -27.03
CA ALA A 506 -4.96 -15.45 -26.99
C ALA A 506 -3.52 -15.18 -27.47
N VAL A 507 -3.35 -14.26 -28.42
CA VAL A 507 -2.04 -13.83 -28.92
C VAL A 507 -1.21 -13.10 -27.85
N TRP A 508 -1.84 -12.33 -26.97
CA TRP A 508 -1.17 -11.69 -25.84
C TRP A 508 -0.74 -12.70 -24.78
N LEU A 509 -1.59 -13.69 -24.48
CA LEU A 509 -1.24 -14.77 -23.55
C LEU A 509 0.03 -15.54 -23.98
N THR A 510 0.32 -15.63 -25.29
CA THR A 510 1.55 -16.26 -25.78
C THR A 510 2.81 -15.39 -25.66
N ARG A 511 2.66 -14.09 -25.43
CA ARG A 511 3.76 -13.11 -25.32
C ARG A 511 4.05 -12.73 -23.87
N MET A 512 3.07 -12.88 -22.99
CA MET A 512 3.17 -12.55 -21.59
C MET A 512 3.85 -13.66 -20.80
N ASN A 513 4.67 -13.27 -19.84
CA ASN A 513 5.19 -14.17 -18.82
C ASN A 513 4.29 -14.05 -17.58
N ILE A 514 3.36 -15.00 -17.43
CA ILE A 514 2.36 -15.00 -16.37
C ILE A 514 2.70 -16.09 -15.37
N VAL A 515 2.78 -15.71 -14.10
CA VAL A 515 3.09 -16.60 -12.99
C VAL A 515 2.09 -16.34 -11.87
N GLY A 516 1.43 -17.37 -11.36
CA GLY A 516 0.65 -17.22 -10.13
C GLY A 516 1.56 -16.88 -8.94
N GLY A 517 1.00 -16.26 -7.93
CA GLY A 517 1.71 -16.00 -6.68
C GLY A 517 2.25 -17.28 -6.05
N ALA A 518 3.39 -17.17 -5.37
CA ALA A 518 3.90 -18.31 -4.61
C ALA A 518 3.01 -18.58 -3.39
N GLY A 519 2.79 -19.85 -3.06
CA GLY A 519 2.17 -20.21 -1.79
C GLY A 519 3.10 -19.90 -0.61
N GLY A 520 2.52 -19.67 0.56
CA GLY A 520 3.23 -19.43 1.80
C GLY A 520 3.87 -20.69 2.40
N ASN A 521 4.91 -20.50 3.19
CA ASN A 521 5.59 -21.57 3.92
C ASN A 521 4.84 -21.90 5.22
N ALA A 522 4.96 -23.14 5.68
CA ALA A 522 4.44 -23.54 6.98
C ALA A 522 5.52 -24.28 7.79
N SER A 523 5.69 -23.86 9.03
CA SER A 523 6.56 -24.49 10.03
C SER A 523 5.76 -24.76 11.30
N ALA A 524 5.77 -26.00 11.77
CA ALA A 524 5.15 -26.42 13.01
C ALA A 524 6.12 -27.28 13.83
N GLN A 525 6.41 -26.86 15.04
CA GLN A 525 7.21 -27.61 16.01
C GLN A 525 6.32 -28.10 17.15
N ALA A 526 6.35 -29.38 17.50
CA ALA A 526 5.61 -29.88 18.66
C ALA A 526 6.25 -29.37 19.97
N GLY A 527 5.43 -29.20 21.00
CA GLY A 527 5.88 -28.84 22.34
C GLY A 527 6.61 -29.98 23.05
N TYR A 528 7.45 -29.65 24.04
CA TYR A 528 8.20 -30.63 24.82
C TYR A 528 7.34 -31.23 25.94
N GLY A 529 7.40 -32.55 26.08
CA GLY A 529 6.77 -33.28 27.18
C GLY A 529 7.49 -33.00 28.50
N GLN A 530 6.73 -32.93 29.58
CA GLN A 530 7.27 -32.78 30.93
C GLN A 530 7.98 -34.06 31.35
N TRP A 531 9.01 -33.93 32.18
CA TRP A 531 9.68 -35.06 32.80
C TRP A 531 8.74 -35.72 33.83
N GLY A 532 8.99 -36.97 34.19
CA GLY A 532 8.29 -37.65 35.28
C GLY A 532 8.88 -37.26 36.64
N GLY A 533 8.06 -37.21 37.69
CA GLY A 533 8.47 -36.69 38.99
C GLY A 533 9.26 -37.68 39.82
N ASP A 534 10.32 -37.19 40.46
CA ASP A 534 11.17 -37.98 41.33
C ASP A 534 10.44 -38.42 42.61
N CYS A 535 10.57 -39.70 42.95
CA CYS A 535 9.98 -40.33 44.14
C CYS A 535 10.98 -40.52 45.29
N CYS A 536 11.79 -39.51 45.58
CA CYS A 536 12.85 -39.61 46.60
C CYS A 536 12.41 -39.26 48.05
N GLY A 537 11.09 -39.29 48.33
CA GLY A 537 10.51 -38.97 49.64
C GLY A 537 10.59 -40.09 50.70
N THR A 538 9.89 -39.92 51.82
CA THR A 538 9.92 -40.84 53.00
C THR A 538 9.38 -42.24 52.73
N THR A 539 8.65 -42.44 51.63
CA THR A 539 8.26 -43.76 51.12
C THR A 539 8.73 -43.85 49.67
N PRO A 540 9.93 -44.41 49.39
CA PRO A 540 10.47 -44.53 48.05
C PRO A 540 9.55 -45.37 47.15
N GLY A 541 9.28 -44.89 45.94
CA GLY A 541 8.48 -45.56 44.92
C GLY A 541 9.10 -45.42 43.53
N PRO A 542 8.58 -46.12 42.51
CA PRO A 542 8.98 -45.87 41.12
C PRO A 542 8.65 -44.41 40.77
N GLY A 543 9.61 -43.67 40.21
CA GLY A 543 9.38 -42.31 39.72
C GLY A 543 8.27 -42.26 38.67
N GLY A 544 7.69 -41.07 38.45
CA GLY A 544 6.72 -40.86 37.38
C GLY A 544 7.35 -41.13 36.00
N GLN A 545 6.54 -41.55 35.04
CA GLN A 545 6.98 -41.67 33.65
C GLN A 545 7.10 -40.28 33.02
N GLY A 546 8.10 -40.10 32.16
CA GLY A 546 8.17 -38.91 31.30
C GLY A 546 7.01 -38.90 30.31
N ALA A 547 6.51 -37.72 29.96
CA ALA A 547 5.45 -37.59 28.97
C ALA A 547 5.99 -37.51 27.55
N ASN A 548 5.12 -37.78 26.58
CA ASN A 548 5.41 -37.55 25.18
C ASN A 548 5.58 -36.04 24.91
N ALA A 549 6.56 -35.68 24.08
CA ALA A 549 6.49 -34.43 23.31
C ALA A 549 5.17 -34.44 22.52
N GLY A 550 4.52 -33.30 22.37
CA GLY A 550 3.09 -33.18 22.03
C GLY A 550 2.58 -34.10 20.92
N ASN A 551 1.28 -34.41 20.97
CA ASN A 551 0.70 -35.50 20.18
C ASN A 551 0.77 -35.28 18.66
N VAL A 552 0.82 -34.02 18.17
CA VAL A 552 0.80 -33.68 16.73
C VAL A 552 1.63 -32.40 16.44
N ALA A 553 2.55 -32.48 15.48
CA ALA A 553 3.05 -31.34 14.72
C ALA A 553 2.69 -31.54 13.24
N LEU A 554 1.87 -30.66 12.69
CA LEU A 554 1.43 -30.70 11.30
C LEU A 554 1.76 -29.37 10.63
N ALA A 555 2.51 -29.43 9.54
CA ALA A 555 2.78 -28.28 8.69
C ALA A 555 2.41 -28.63 7.24
N THR A 556 1.59 -27.79 6.63
CA THR A 556 1.19 -27.89 5.23
C THR A 556 1.55 -26.59 4.53
N GLY A 557 2.46 -26.63 3.55
CA GLY A 557 2.76 -25.46 2.73
C GLY A 557 1.53 -25.01 1.94
N GLY A 558 1.50 -23.72 1.60
CA GLY A 558 0.50 -23.14 0.72
C GLY A 558 0.69 -23.59 -0.74
N ASN A 559 -0.40 -23.67 -1.48
CA ASN A 559 -0.33 -23.89 -2.93
C ASN A 559 -0.03 -22.56 -3.64
N GLY A 560 0.74 -22.63 -4.72
CA GLY A 560 0.86 -21.52 -5.67
C GLY A 560 -0.50 -21.20 -6.32
N GLY A 561 -0.65 -19.96 -6.76
CA GLY A 561 -1.85 -19.40 -7.39
C GLY A 561 -2.00 -19.73 -8.88
#